data_AF-A0A7C3WML6-F1
#
_entry.id   AF-A0A7C3WML6-F1
#
_cell.length_a   1.000
_cell.length_b   1.000
_cell.length_c   1.000
_cell.angle_alpha   90.00
_cell.angle_beta   90.00
_cell.angle_gamma   90.00
#
_symmetry.space_group_name_H-M   'P 1'
#
loop_
_entity.id
_entity.type
_entity.pdbx_description
1 polymer ?
#
loop_
_entity_poly.entity_id
_entity_poly.type
_entity_poly.pdbx_seq_one_letter_code
_entity_poly.pdbx_strand_id
1 'polypeptide(L)'
;MYINDGFRRRGEPEWAVGMLRGLGLDVLLVDARREFLEAVRGLRDAEEKRKAFRHTFYSVLGRVAREVGARYLVQGTIAADVVETVRGVKTQHNVLVQLGLDPRAYGFEVVEPLRELYKPQVRELARFLGLPPEVSERMPFPGPGLLVRVVGEVTEEKLEVARKATRIVEEEFAGLGAFQAFAAVLEGRATGIAGGERRYGYIVAVRAVRSEDALTAEPLEVPFELLRRVADRITREVPGVVRVLYEVTGKPPATIEYE
;
A
#
# COMPACT_ATOMS: atom_id res chain seq x y z
N MET A 1 -10.18 -12.68 -8.59
CA MET A 1 -8.74 -12.98 -8.47
C MET A 1 -8.09 -12.00 -7.51
N TYR A 2 -7.15 -12.46 -6.68
CA TYR A 2 -6.29 -11.64 -5.83
C TYR A 2 -4.82 -11.99 -6.12
N ILE A 3 -4.00 -10.99 -6.47
CA ILE A 3 -2.56 -11.18 -6.71
C ILE A 3 -1.80 -10.81 -5.44
N ASN A 4 -1.13 -11.80 -4.82
CA ASN A 4 -0.21 -11.56 -3.72
C ASN A 4 1.15 -11.11 -4.29
N ASP A 5 1.34 -9.79 -4.33
CA ASP A 5 2.58 -9.15 -4.79
C ASP A 5 3.70 -9.14 -3.74
N GLY A 6 3.42 -9.53 -2.49
CA GLY A 6 4.41 -9.55 -1.41
C GLY A 6 4.65 -8.20 -0.73
N PHE A 7 4.10 -7.11 -1.23
CA PHE A 7 4.22 -5.77 -0.64
C PHE A 7 2.99 -5.38 0.17
N ARG A 8 2.19 -6.35 0.61
CA ARG A 8 1.01 -6.12 1.45
C ARG A 8 1.34 -6.18 2.95
N ARG A 9 0.39 -5.74 3.77
CA ARG A 9 0.44 -5.92 5.23
C ARG A 9 0.46 -7.41 5.56
N ARG A 10 0.97 -7.73 6.75
CA ARG A 10 1.00 -9.10 7.25
C ARG A 10 -0.42 -9.67 7.34
N GLY A 11 -0.66 -10.82 6.71
CA GLY A 11 -1.96 -11.49 6.71
C GLY A 11 -3.02 -10.86 5.80
N GLU A 12 -2.68 -9.79 5.07
CA GLU A 12 -3.63 -9.08 4.20
C GLU A 12 -4.19 -9.96 3.07
N PRO A 13 -3.37 -10.74 2.33
CA PRO A 13 -3.90 -11.58 1.25
C PRO A 13 -4.89 -12.62 1.77
N GLU A 14 -4.56 -13.29 2.88
CA GLU A 14 -5.40 -14.32 3.48
C GLU A 14 -6.72 -13.73 4.00
N TRP A 15 -6.64 -12.58 4.67
CA TRP A 15 -7.82 -11.85 5.13
C TRP A 15 -8.72 -11.42 3.97
N ALA A 16 -8.15 -10.80 2.92
CA ALA A 16 -8.91 -10.29 1.79
C ALA A 16 -9.60 -11.43 1.02
N VAL A 17 -8.90 -12.53 0.77
CA VAL A 17 -9.46 -13.71 0.11
C VAL A 17 -10.54 -14.36 0.98
N GLY A 18 -10.31 -14.49 2.29
CA GLY A 18 -11.28 -15.05 3.22
C GLY A 18 -12.57 -14.23 3.28
N MET A 19 -12.44 -12.90 3.35
CA MET A 19 -13.57 -11.97 3.36
C MET A 19 -14.38 -12.06 2.06
N LEU A 20 -13.74 -11.99 0.90
CA LEU A 20 -14.43 -12.08 -0.40
C LEU A 20 -15.11 -13.45 -0.60
N ARG A 21 -14.47 -14.55 -0.17
CA ARG A 21 -15.11 -15.88 -0.17
C ARG A 21 -16.29 -15.96 0.78
N GLY A 22 -16.23 -15.28 1.92
CA GLY A 22 -17.35 -15.13 2.85
C GLY A 22 -18.57 -14.42 2.25
N LEU A 23 -18.35 -13.58 1.23
CA LEU A 23 -19.41 -12.95 0.43
C LEU A 23 -19.92 -13.86 -0.72
N GLY A 24 -19.47 -15.12 -0.78
CA GLY A 24 -19.86 -16.07 -1.82
C GLY A 24 -19.12 -15.90 -3.15
N LEU A 25 -18.05 -15.10 -3.21
CA LEU A 25 -17.27 -14.93 -4.42
C LEU A 25 -16.26 -16.06 -4.59
N ASP A 26 -16.12 -16.55 -5.83
CA ASP A 26 -15.01 -17.42 -6.18
C ASP A 26 -13.72 -16.60 -6.38
N VAL A 27 -12.75 -16.82 -5.50
CA VAL A 27 -11.51 -16.04 -5.45
C VAL A 27 -10.31 -16.94 -5.64
N LEU A 28 -9.70 -16.81 -6.81
CA LEU A 28 -8.35 -17.30 -7.11
C LEU A 28 -7.30 -16.42 -6.42
N LEU A 29 -6.53 -17.00 -5.50
CA LEU A 29 -5.34 -16.38 -4.91
C LEU A 29 -4.10 -16.77 -5.72
N VAL A 30 -3.45 -15.79 -6.32
CA VAL A 30 -2.24 -15.95 -7.14
C VAL A 30 -1.03 -15.50 -6.31
N ASP A 31 -0.13 -16.43 -5.99
CA ASP A 31 1.13 -16.09 -5.32
C ASP A 31 2.19 -15.65 -6.35
N ALA A 32 2.45 -14.34 -6.42
CA ALA A 32 3.42 -13.74 -7.33
C ALA A 32 4.58 -13.07 -6.58
N ARG A 33 4.71 -13.30 -5.27
CA ARG A 33 5.67 -12.59 -4.39
C ARG A 33 7.09 -12.60 -4.95
N ARG A 34 7.53 -13.76 -5.44
CA ARG A 34 8.87 -13.93 -6.01
C ARG A 34 9.07 -13.10 -7.29
N GLU A 35 8.08 -13.10 -8.18
CA GLU A 35 8.13 -12.35 -9.45
C GLU A 35 8.29 -10.85 -9.17
N PHE A 36 7.51 -10.33 -8.23
CA PHE A 36 7.56 -8.93 -7.82
C PHE A 36 8.87 -8.56 -7.12
N LEU A 37 9.37 -9.39 -6.20
CA LEU A 37 10.62 -9.14 -5.50
C LEU A 37 11.83 -9.21 -6.45
N GLU A 38 11.81 -10.13 -7.42
CA GLU A 38 12.85 -10.20 -8.46
C GLU A 38 12.80 -8.98 -9.39
N ALA A 39 11.61 -8.52 -9.77
CA ALA A 39 11.45 -7.38 -10.68
C ALA A 39 11.99 -6.05 -10.12
N VAL A 40 11.99 -5.88 -8.80
CA VAL A 40 12.47 -4.64 -8.15
C VAL A 40 13.87 -4.76 -7.55
N ARG A 41 14.51 -5.93 -7.68
CA ARG A 41 15.83 -6.19 -7.09
C ARG A 41 16.88 -5.21 -7.63
N GLY A 42 17.64 -4.60 -6.73
CA GLY A 42 18.68 -3.62 -7.08
C GLY A 42 18.17 -2.25 -7.50
N LEU A 43 16.86 -2.07 -7.71
CA LEU A 43 16.29 -0.75 -8.02
C LEU A 43 16.24 0.10 -6.75
N ARG A 44 16.61 1.38 -6.88
CA ARG A 44 16.59 2.35 -5.78
C ARG A 44 15.68 3.53 -6.06
N ASP A 45 15.62 3.97 -7.32
CA ASP A 45 14.75 5.06 -7.73
C ASP A 45 13.27 4.68 -7.57
N ALA A 46 12.49 5.62 -7.03
CA ALA A 46 11.08 5.44 -6.73
C ALA A 46 10.24 5.17 -7.99
N GLU A 47 10.50 5.91 -9.07
CA GLU A 47 9.73 5.79 -10.31
C GLU A 47 10.12 4.51 -11.06
N GLU A 48 11.39 4.12 -11.05
CA GLU A 48 11.83 2.82 -11.57
C GLU A 48 11.15 1.65 -10.83
N LYS A 49 11.13 1.69 -9.48
CA LYS A 49 10.39 0.70 -8.67
C LYS A 49 8.91 0.64 -9.07
N ARG A 50 8.26 1.80 -9.21
CA ARG A 50 6.84 1.91 -9.62
C ARG A 50 6.61 1.35 -11.02
N LYS A 51 7.50 1.63 -11.97
CA LYS A 51 7.43 1.11 -13.35
C LYS A 51 7.57 -0.41 -13.37
N ALA A 52 8.57 -0.95 -12.67
CA ALA A 52 8.79 -2.39 -12.55
C ALA A 52 7.60 -3.10 -11.88
N PHE A 53 7.08 -2.55 -10.79
CA PHE A 53 5.88 -3.07 -10.12
C PHE A 53 4.67 -3.11 -11.06
N ARG A 54 4.38 -1.99 -11.76
CA ARG A 54 3.25 -1.91 -12.70
C ARG A 54 3.39 -2.94 -13.81
N HIS A 55 4.54 -2.99 -14.47
CA HIS A 55 4.80 -3.96 -15.54
C HIS A 55 4.58 -5.40 -15.08
N THR A 56 5.11 -5.76 -13.91
CA THR A 56 4.98 -7.10 -13.33
C THR A 56 3.52 -7.43 -13.01
N PHE A 57 2.79 -6.50 -12.40
CA PHE A 57 1.37 -6.68 -12.09
C PHE A 57 0.54 -7.01 -13.33
N TYR A 58 0.72 -6.27 -14.42
CA TYR A 58 -0.04 -6.53 -15.65
C TYR A 58 0.41 -7.78 -16.39
N SER A 59 1.70 -8.13 -16.32
CA SER A 59 2.19 -9.41 -16.84
C SER A 59 1.50 -10.60 -16.13
N VAL A 60 1.44 -10.57 -14.80
CA VAL A 60 0.76 -11.60 -13.98
C VAL A 60 -0.73 -11.61 -14.26
N LEU A 61 -1.39 -10.45 -14.25
CA LEU A 61 -2.82 -10.32 -14.55
C LEU A 61 -3.14 -10.92 -15.92
N GLY A 62 -2.40 -10.54 -16.96
CA GLY A 62 -2.62 -11.02 -18.33
C GLY A 62 -2.37 -12.52 -18.47
N ARG A 63 -1.35 -13.07 -17.78
CA ARG A 63 -1.09 -14.51 -17.74
C ARG A 63 -2.27 -15.27 -17.13
N VAL A 64 -2.69 -14.89 -15.92
CA VAL A 64 -3.75 -15.59 -15.20
C VAL A 64 -5.10 -15.42 -15.88
N ALA A 65 -5.39 -14.23 -16.41
CA ALA A 65 -6.66 -13.97 -17.08
C ALA A 65 -6.82 -14.80 -18.38
N ARG A 66 -5.71 -15.13 -19.08
CA ARG A 66 -5.71 -16.10 -20.18
C ARG A 66 -5.91 -17.54 -19.69
N GLU A 67 -5.23 -17.94 -18.61
CA GLU A 67 -5.36 -19.29 -18.04
C GLU A 67 -6.80 -19.61 -17.61
N VAL A 68 -7.53 -18.62 -17.09
CA VAL A 68 -8.95 -18.78 -16.68
C VAL A 68 -9.95 -18.50 -17.81
N GLY A 69 -9.49 -18.08 -19.00
CA GLY A 69 -10.36 -17.77 -20.14
C GLY A 69 -11.31 -16.59 -19.87
N ALA A 70 -10.87 -15.56 -19.14
CA ALA A 70 -11.70 -14.39 -18.86
C ALA A 70 -12.05 -13.63 -20.14
N ARG A 71 -13.26 -13.08 -20.22
CA ARG A 71 -13.71 -12.20 -21.31
C ARG A 71 -13.93 -10.75 -20.87
N TYR A 72 -14.18 -10.54 -19.58
CA TYR A 72 -14.46 -9.23 -19.00
C TYR A 72 -13.46 -8.93 -17.88
N LEU A 73 -13.01 -7.67 -17.81
CA LEU A 73 -12.24 -7.11 -16.72
C LEU A 73 -13.10 -6.05 -16.02
N VAL A 74 -13.52 -6.31 -14.79
CA VAL A 74 -14.29 -5.35 -13.99
C VAL A 74 -13.34 -4.46 -13.19
N GLN A 75 -13.47 -3.14 -13.31
CA GLN A 75 -12.66 -2.15 -12.59
C GLN A 75 -13.53 -1.28 -11.68
N GLY A 76 -13.03 -1.00 -10.47
CA GLY A 76 -13.69 -0.13 -9.50
C GLY A 76 -13.45 1.37 -9.72
N THR A 77 -13.26 1.82 -10.97
CA THR A 77 -13.03 3.23 -11.32
C THR A 77 -14.21 4.09 -10.86
N ILE A 78 -13.94 5.23 -10.21
CA ILE A 78 -14.96 6.14 -9.66
C ILE A 78 -14.97 7.50 -10.39
N ALA A 79 -16.00 8.32 -10.16
CA ALA A 79 -16.17 9.61 -10.85
C ALA A 79 -14.98 10.56 -10.67
N ALA A 80 -14.34 10.54 -9.49
CA ALA A 80 -13.15 11.35 -9.22
C ALA A 80 -11.99 11.00 -10.17
N ASP A 81 -11.77 9.70 -10.45
CA ASP A 81 -10.72 9.23 -11.36
C ASP A 81 -10.96 9.72 -12.80
N VAL A 82 -12.22 9.74 -13.23
CA VAL A 82 -12.64 10.22 -14.55
C VAL A 82 -12.42 11.74 -14.68
N VAL A 83 -12.74 12.52 -13.66
CA VAL A 83 -12.57 13.98 -13.68
C VAL A 83 -11.10 14.37 -13.70
N GLU A 84 -10.24 13.71 -12.91
CA GLU A 84 -8.78 13.87 -13.00
C GLU A 84 -8.25 13.55 -14.40
N THR A 85 -8.90 12.59 -15.06
CA THR A 85 -8.54 12.15 -16.40
C THR A 85 -8.85 13.17 -17.47
N VAL A 86 -10.07 13.70 -17.46
CA VAL A 86 -10.52 14.69 -18.44
C VAL A 86 -9.76 16.01 -18.30
N ARG A 87 -9.29 16.35 -17.09
CA ARG A 87 -8.50 17.57 -16.83
C ARG A 87 -7.03 17.48 -17.26
N GLY A 88 -6.59 16.38 -17.86
CA GLY A 88 -5.23 16.26 -18.41
C GLY A 88 -4.12 16.11 -17.37
N VAL A 89 -4.46 15.92 -16.09
CA VAL A 89 -3.48 15.75 -14.98
C VAL A 89 -3.13 14.28 -14.77
N LYS A 90 -3.94 13.33 -15.27
CA LYS A 90 -3.59 11.90 -15.45
C LYS A 90 -4.30 11.34 -16.67
N THR A 91 -3.61 10.85 -17.68
CA THR A 91 -4.21 10.30 -18.93
C THR A 91 -5.04 8.99 -18.77
N GLN A 92 -5.89 8.72 -17.77
CA GLN A 92 -6.61 7.41 -17.72
C GLN A 92 -7.74 7.24 -18.74
N HIS A 93 -7.45 7.23 -20.04
CA HIS A 93 -8.18 6.31 -20.92
C HIS A 93 -7.60 4.93 -20.63
N ASN A 94 -8.20 4.17 -19.70
CA ASN A 94 -7.67 2.89 -19.18
C ASN A 94 -6.22 3.01 -18.64
N VAL A 95 -6.00 2.74 -17.34
CA VAL A 95 -4.63 2.56 -16.79
C VAL A 95 -3.79 1.61 -17.65
N LEU A 96 -4.44 0.67 -18.33
CA LEU A 96 -3.88 -0.20 -19.34
C LEU A 96 -3.27 0.58 -20.53
N VAL A 97 -4.00 1.47 -21.23
CA VAL A 97 -3.49 2.16 -22.43
C VAL A 97 -2.38 3.16 -22.08
N GLN A 98 -2.42 3.80 -20.90
CA GLN A 98 -1.31 4.64 -20.41
C GLN A 98 -0.01 3.89 -20.19
N LEU A 99 -0.09 2.58 -19.92
CA LEU A 99 1.05 1.69 -19.76
C LEU A 99 1.47 1.04 -21.09
N GLY A 100 0.87 1.46 -22.22
CA GLY A 100 1.07 0.84 -23.53
C GLY A 100 0.40 -0.53 -23.66
N LEU A 101 -0.49 -0.87 -22.74
CA LEU A 101 -1.17 -2.16 -22.66
C LEU A 101 -2.59 -1.98 -23.17
N ASP A 102 -2.87 -2.40 -24.40
CA ASP A 102 -4.25 -2.43 -24.88
C ASP A 102 -4.99 -3.60 -24.18
N PRO A 103 -6.06 -3.36 -23.39
CA PRO A 103 -6.87 -4.45 -22.83
C PRO A 103 -7.33 -5.44 -23.91
N ARG A 104 -7.58 -4.96 -25.14
CA ARG A 104 -7.92 -5.79 -26.30
C ARG A 104 -6.75 -6.66 -26.74
N ALA A 105 -5.50 -6.22 -26.56
CA ALA A 105 -4.31 -7.06 -26.81
C ALA A 105 -4.22 -8.24 -25.82
N TYR A 106 -4.90 -8.16 -24.67
CA TYR A 106 -5.07 -9.28 -23.75
C TYR A 106 -6.41 -10.03 -23.92
N GLY A 107 -7.31 -9.54 -24.79
CA GLY A 107 -8.57 -10.19 -25.14
C GLY A 107 -9.75 -9.89 -24.20
N PHE A 108 -9.70 -8.82 -23.39
CA PHE A 108 -10.75 -8.49 -22.42
C PHE A 108 -11.56 -7.23 -22.81
N GLU A 109 -12.85 -7.24 -22.47
CA GLU A 109 -13.71 -6.05 -22.42
C GLU A 109 -13.73 -5.46 -21.00
N VAL A 110 -13.54 -4.14 -20.87
CA VAL A 110 -13.50 -3.45 -19.57
C VAL A 110 -14.90 -3.01 -19.15
N VAL A 111 -15.28 -3.28 -17.90
CA VAL A 111 -16.56 -2.88 -17.29
C VAL A 111 -16.31 -2.06 -16.03
N GLU A 112 -16.87 -0.86 -15.95
CA GLU A 112 -16.62 0.10 -14.86
C GLU A 112 -17.94 0.49 -14.16
N PRO A 113 -18.49 -0.35 -13.26
CA PRO A 113 -19.82 -0.15 -12.70
C PRO A 113 -19.93 1.03 -11.73
N LEU A 114 -18.80 1.53 -11.20
CA LEU A 114 -18.77 2.61 -10.20
C LEU A 114 -18.44 3.99 -10.81
N ARG A 115 -18.34 4.08 -12.14
CA ARG A 115 -17.79 5.23 -12.86
C ARG A 115 -18.50 6.56 -12.56
N GLU A 116 -19.77 6.52 -12.18
CA GLU A 116 -20.58 7.71 -11.90
C GLU A 116 -20.64 8.08 -10.41
N LEU A 117 -20.04 7.27 -9.53
CA LEU A 117 -20.12 7.46 -8.09
C LEU A 117 -18.90 8.20 -7.55
N TYR A 118 -19.12 9.09 -6.57
CA TYR A 118 -18.07 9.68 -5.75
C TYR A 118 -17.77 8.81 -4.52
N LYS A 119 -16.60 9.03 -3.90
CA LYS A 119 -16.10 8.22 -2.77
C LYS A 119 -17.11 8.06 -1.61
N PRO A 120 -17.85 9.10 -1.16
CA PRO A 120 -18.88 8.91 -0.13
C PRO A 120 -20.01 7.97 -0.57
N GLN A 121 -20.43 8.05 -1.83
CA GLN A 121 -21.49 7.22 -2.40
C GLN A 121 -21.05 5.76 -2.57
N VAL A 122 -19.78 5.52 -2.90
CA VAL A 122 -19.21 4.16 -2.92
C VAL A 122 -19.21 3.53 -1.53
N ARG A 123 -18.95 4.31 -0.47
CA ARG A 123 -19.04 3.82 0.92
C ARG A 123 -20.48 3.52 1.33
N GLU A 124 -21.44 4.35 0.90
CA GLU A 124 -22.86 4.10 1.12
C GLU A 124 -23.33 2.83 0.40
N LEU A 125 -22.93 2.64 -0.87
CA LEU A 125 -23.18 1.42 -1.63
C LEU A 125 -22.56 0.18 -0.94
N ALA A 126 -21.33 0.28 -0.45
CA ALA A 126 -20.68 -0.80 0.28
C ALA A 126 -21.48 -1.22 1.53
N ARG A 127 -21.99 -0.25 2.31
CA ARG A 127 -22.85 -0.50 3.46
C ARG A 127 -24.19 -1.12 3.06
N PHE A 128 -24.80 -0.61 2.00
CA PHE A 128 -26.06 -1.15 1.46
C PHE A 128 -25.91 -2.61 1.01
N LEU A 129 -24.77 -2.97 0.42
CA LEU A 129 -24.42 -4.34 0.02
C LEU A 129 -24.03 -5.25 1.20
N GLY A 130 -24.03 -4.73 2.44
CA GLY A 130 -23.68 -5.50 3.64
C GLY A 130 -22.18 -5.82 3.76
N LEU A 131 -21.31 -5.05 3.12
CA LEU A 131 -19.87 -5.23 3.28
C LEU A 131 -19.42 -4.88 4.71
N PRO A 132 -18.43 -5.60 5.27
CA PRO A 132 -17.90 -5.30 6.60
C PRO A 132 -17.39 -3.85 6.70
N PRO A 133 -17.54 -3.17 7.85
CA PRO A 133 -17.02 -1.81 8.05
C PRO A 133 -15.51 -1.68 7.77
N GLU A 134 -14.76 -2.75 7.96
CA GLU A 134 -13.32 -2.83 7.66
C GLU A 134 -13.00 -2.76 6.16
N VAL A 135 -14.00 -2.87 5.29
CA VAL A 135 -13.85 -2.64 3.85
C VAL A 135 -14.12 -1.17 3.50
N SER A 136 -15.18 -0.60 4.07
CA SER A 136 -15.58 0.77 3.74
C SER A 136 -14.75 1.82 4.49
N GLU A 137 -14.36 1.57 5.74
CA GLU A 137 -13.79 2.57 6.66
C GLU A 137 -12.27 2.46 6.87
N ARG A 138 -11.61 1.48 6.26
CA ARG A 138 -10.18 1.26 6.46
C ARG A 138 -9.32 2.39 5.91
N MET A 139 -8.20 2.65 6.61
CA MET A 139 -7.18 3.58 6.13
C MET A 139 -6.71 3.20 4.73
N PRO A 140 -6.50 4.18 3.83
CA PRO A 140 -6.00 3.91 2.50
C PRO A 140 -4.62 3.25 2.59
N PHE A 141 -4.41 2.27 1.72
CA PHE A 141 -3.13 1.60 1.53
C PHE A 141 -2.71 1.78 0.09
N PRO A 142 -1.47 2.22 -0.18
CA PRO A 142 -1.04 2.52 -1.55
C PRO A 142 -1.08 1.26 -2.43
N GLY A 143 -1.34 1.44 -3.73
CA GLY A 143 -1.37 0.35 -4.71
C GLY A 143 -0.10 -0.52 -4.68
N PRO A 144 1.11 0.09 -4.76
CA PRO A 144 2.40 -0.62 -4.60
C PRO A 144 2.70 -1.07 -3.16
N GLY A 145 1.87 -0.71 -2.19
CA GLY A 145 1.98 -1.15 -0.80
C GLY A 145 3.29 -0.75 -0.14
N LEU A 146 3.97 -1.72 0.48
CA LEU A 146 5.22 -1.53 1.19
C LEU A 146 6.40 -1.15 0.28
N LEU A 147 6.24 -1.26 -1.04
CA LEU A 147 7.24 -0.79 -2.01
C LEU A 147 7.58 0.70 -1.80
N VAL A 148 6.57 1.51 -1.47
CA VAL A 148 6.68 2.96 -1.20
C VAL A 148 6.78 3.28 0.30
N ARG A 149 7.19 2.28 1.09
CA ARG A 149 7.52 2.43 2.51
C ARG A 149 8.89 1.84 2.84
N VAL A 150 9.63 1.43 1.82
CA VAL A 150 11.01 0.98 1.91
C VAL A 150 11.81 1.86 0.97
N VAL A 151 12.57 2.79 1.56
CA VAL A 151 13.37 3.77 0.81
C VAL A 151 14.62 3.08 0.25
N GLY A 152 14.93 3.41 -1.00
CA GLY A 152 15.99 2.78 -1.78
C GLY A 152 15.64 1.33 -2.13
N GLU A 153 16.64 0.44 -2.03
CA GLU A 153 16.50 -0.97 -2.44
C GLU A 153 15.56 -1.75 -1.51
N VAL A 154 14.65 -2.51 -2.13
CA VAL A 154 13.64 -3.35 -1.47
C VAL A 154 14.14 -4.79 -1.34
N THR A 155 14.16 -5.30 -0.11
CA THR A 155 14.57 -6.68 0.21
C THR A 155 13.53 -7.33 1.11
N GLU A 156 13.45 -8.67 1.12
CA GLU A 156 12.51 -9.39 2.01
C GLU A 156 12.73 -9.01 3.49
N GLU A 157 13.99 -8.82 3.90
CA GLU A 157 14.33 -8.38 5.25
C GLU A 157 13.73 -7.01 5.58
N LYS A 158 13.91 -6.01 4.70
CA LYS A 158 13.33 -4.67 4.90
C LYS A 158 11.80 -4.70 4.86
N LEU A 159 11.20 -5.53 4.00
CA LEU A 159 9.76 -5.71 3.96
C LEU A 159 9.23 -6.27 5.27
N GLU A 160 9.92 -7.26 5.86
CA GLU A 160 9.51 -7.82 7.14
C GLU A 160 9.64 -6.81 8.29
N VAL A 161 10.70 -5.99 8.27
CA VAL A 161 10.83 -4.86 9.20
C VAL A 161 9.66 -3.90 9.03
N ALA A 162 9.33 -3.50 7.79
CA ALA A 162 8.23 -2.59 7.49
C ALA A 162 6.87 -3.15 7.94
N ARG A 163 6.60 -4.45 7.70
CA ARG A 163 5.37 -5.14 8.14
C ARG A 163 5.23 -5.13 9.65
N LYS A 164 6.26 -5.55 10.39
CA LYS A 164 6.23 -5.62 11.85
C LYS A 164 6.13 -4.23 12.48
N ALA A 165 6.93 -3.27 12.00
CA ALA A 165 6.89 -1.91 12.52
C ALA A 165 5.54 -1.23 12.22
N THR A 166 5.00 -1.40 11.01
CA THR A 166 3.68 -0.84 10.65
C THR A 166 2.58 -1.41 11.54
N ARG A 167 2.62 -2.71 11.86
CA ARG A 167 1.66 -3.32 12.78
C ARG A 167 1.68 -2.64 14.15
N ILE A 168 2.86 -2.41 14.72
CA ILE A 168 3.00 -1.73 16.02
C ILE A 168 2.43 -0.31 15.93
N VAL A 169 2.72 0.42 14.84
CA VAL A 169 2.17 1.77 14.63
C VAL A 169 0.64 1.73 14.51
N GLU A 170 0.08 0.83 13.70
CA GLU A 170 -1.38 0.70 13.55
C GLU A 170 -2.06 0.34 14.89
N GLU A 171 -1.46 -0.51 15.73
CA GLU A 171 -1.96 -0.86 17.07
C GLU A 171 -1.93 0.32 18.04
N GLU A 172 -0.80 1.05 18.13
CA GLU A 172 -0.62 2.15 19.08
C GLU A 172 -1.38 3.43 18.68
N PHE A 173 -1.60 3.64 17.38
CA PHE A 173 -2.34 4.79 16.86
C PHE A 173 -3.83 4.50 16.63
N ALA A 174 -4.30 3.29 16.95
CA ALA A 174 -5.70 2.92 16.84
C ALA A 174 -6.59 3.88 17.65
N GLY A 175 -7.67 4.35 17.03
CA GLY A 175 -8.63 5.25 17.68
C GLY A 175 -8.22 6.73 17.76
N LEU A 176 -7.02 7.11 17.28
CA LEU A 176 -6.56 8.51 17.31
C LEU A 176 -7.04 9.35 16.11
N GLY A 177 -7.84 8.76 15.22
CA GLY A 177 -8.38 9.45 14.05
C GLY A 177 -7.32 9.81 12.99
N ALA A 178 -6.24 9.04 12.90
CA ALA A 178 -5.27 9.22 11.83
C ALA A 178 -5.90 8.87 10.47
N PHE A 179 -5.65 9.71 9.45
CA PHE A 179 -5.99 9.40 8.07
C PHE A 179 -5.14 8.24 7.55
N GLN A 180 -3.83 8.30 7.83
CA GLN A 180 -2.88 7.20 7.67
C GLN A 180 -1.93 7.19 8.86
N ALA A 181 -1.60 6.00 9.36
CA ALA A 181 -0.54 5.76 10.32
C ALA A 181 0.26 4.52 9.89
N PHE A 182 1.57 4.65 9.68
CA PHE A 182 2.42 3.56 9.23
C PHE A 182 3.89 3.76 9.60
N ALA A 183 4.70 2.72 9.35
CA ALA A 183 6.14 2.77 9.44
C ALA A 183 6.79 2.66 8.06
N ALA A 184 7.86 3.42 7.84
CA ALA A 184 8.73 3.34 6.69
C ALA A 184 10.16 2.99 7.11
N VAL A 185 10.85 2.17 6.31
CA VAL A 185 12.26 1.80 6.53
C VAL A 185 13.13 2.69 5.64
N LEU A 186 13.94 3.53 6.28
CA LEU A 186 14.80 4.47 5.55
C LEU A 186 15.99 3.75 4.91
N GLU A 187 16.56 4.39 3.89
CA GLU A 187 17.81 3.93 3.31
C GLU A 187 18.99 4.18 4.25
N GLY A 188 19.96 3.27 4.24
CA GLY A 188 21.11 3.31 5.13
C GLY A 188 20.85 2.62 6.47
N ARG A 189 21.75 2.88 7.42
CA ARG A 189 21.75 2.27 8.75
C ARG A 189 22.26 3.29 9.77
N ALA A 190 21.88 3.14 11.03
CA ALA A 190 22.36 3.95 12.13
C ALA A 190 23.09 3.09 13.17
N THR A 191 23.91 3.73 13.99
CA THR A 191 24.48 3.10 15.18
C THR A 191 23.42 3.02 16.28
N GLY A 192 23.47 1.93 17.03
CA GLY A 192 22.71 1.76 18.27
C GLY A 192 23.38 0.74 19.19
N ILE A 193 22.76 0.49 20.33
CA ILE A 193 23.21 -0.53 21.28
C ILE A 193 22.09 -1.53 21.45
N ALA A 194 22.39 -2.81 21.27
CA ALA A 194 21.44 -3.89 21.50
C ALA A 194 22.15 -5.07 22.16
N GLY A 195 21.66 -5.48 23.33
CA GLY A 195 22.30 -6.54 24.13
C GLY A 195 23.66 -6.12 24.70
N GLY A 196 23.91 -4.83 24.93
CA GLY A 196 25.18 -4.32 25.44
C GLY A 196 26.26 -4.10 24.37
N GLU A 197 26.02 -4.49 23.12
CA GLU A 197 26.98 -4.34 22.03
C GLU A 197 26.55 -3.26 21.02
N ARG A 198 27.54 -2.59 20.42
CA ARG A 198 27.31 -1.64 19.34
C ARG A 198 26.83 -2.38 18.10
N ARG A 199 25.68 -1.96 17.55
CA ARG A 199 25.11 -2.50 16.32
C ARG A 199 24.90 -1.42 15.27
N TYR A 200 24.91 -1.85 14.02
CA TYR A 200 24.57 -1.02 12.87
C TYR A 200 23.31 -1.57 12.20
N GLY A 201 22.19 -0.88 12.39
CA GLY A 201 20.86 -1.41 12.11
C GLY A 201 19.94 -0.43 11.40
N TYR A 202 18.71 -0.85 11.15
CA TYR A 202 17.70 -0.11 10.42
C TYR A 202 17.21 1.12 11.17
N ILE A 203 16.85 2.13 10.38
CA ILE A 203 16.18 3.35 10.83
C ILE A 203 14.73 3.26 10.35
N VAL A 204 13.79 3.36 11.29
CA VAL A 204 12.36 3.35 11.00
C VAL A 204 11.79 4.75 11.23
N ALA A 205 11.10 5.29 10.24
CA ALA A 205 10.29 6.50 10.38
C ALA A 205 8.84 6.12 10.63
N VAL A 206 8.22 6.71 11.65
CA VAL A 206 6.79 6.62 11.92
C VAL A 206 6.13 7.84 11.31
N ARG A 207 5.12 7.60 10.48
CA ARG A 207 4.31 8.63 9.82
C ARG A 207 2.87 8.45 10.21
N ALA A 208 2.31 9.46 10.87
CA ALA A 208 0.88 9.54 11.16
C ALA A 208 0.38 10.93 10.80
N VAL A 209 -0.68 11.01 9.99
CA VAL A 209 -1.22 12.28 9.48
C VAL A 209 -2.71 12.38 9.63
N ARG A 210 -3.22 13.61 9.78
CA ARG A 210 -4.64 13.96 9.56
C ARG A 210 -4.79 14.57 8.18
N SER A 211 -5.85 14.18 7.47
CA SER A 211 -6.18 14.70 6.14
C SER A 211 -7.64 14.39 5.83
N GLU A 212 -8.28 15.25 5.03
CA GLU A 212 -9.63 15.02 4.52
C GLU A 212 -9.62 14.33 3.15
N ASP A 213 -8.67 14.71 2.27
CA ASP A 213 -8.65 14.36 0.85
C ASP A 213 -7.28 13.85 0.34
N ALA A 214 -6.27 13.75 1.22
CA ALA A 214 -4.87 13.47 0.92
C ALA A 214 -4.15 14.50 0.04
N LEU A 215 -4.76 15.66 -0.30
CA LEU A 215 -4.09 16.76 -1.02
C LEU A 215 -3.22 17.58 -0.07
N THR A 216 -3.73 17.87 1.12
CA THR A 216 -2.97 18.42 2.25
C THR A 216 -3.01 17.46 3.43
N ALA A 217 -1.98 17.48 4.27
CA ALA A 217 -1.96 16.63 5.46
C ALA A 217 -1.05 17.24 6.53
N GLU A 218 -1.52 17.22 7.77
CA GLU A 218 -0.74 17.65 8.93
C GLU A 218 -0.29 16.44 9.73
N PRO A 219 0.93 16.43 10.29
CA PRO A 219 1.37 15.38 11.19
C PRO A 219 0.43 15.32 12.39
N LEU A 220 0.13 14.12 12.86
CA LEU A 220 -0.73 13.95 14.02
C LEU A 220 0.02 14.43 15.27
N GLU A 221 -0.55 15.38 16.00
CA GLU A 221 -0.04 15.72 17.33
C GLU A 221 -0.42 14.60 18.30
N VAL A 222 0.60 13.99 18.92
CA VAL A 222 0.44 12.90 19.89
C VAL A 222 1.31 13.14 21.12
N PRO A 223 0.92 12.63 22.30
CA PRO A 223 1.74 12.71 23.49
C PRO A 223 3.12 12.08 23.27
N PHE A 224 4.16 12.70 23.79
CA PHE A 224 5.53 12.19 23.65
C PHE A 224 5.70 10.80 24.29
N GLU A 225 4.91 10.50 25.31
CA GLU A 225 4.83 9.19 25.97
C GLU A 225 4.37 8.09 25.00
N LEU A 226 3.44 8.39 24.09
CA LEU A 226 3.03 7.45 23.04
C LEU A 226 4.18 7.20 22.08
N LEU A 227 4.87 8.25 21.63
CA LEU A 227 6.04 8.14 20.74
C LEU A 227 7.15 7.31 21.36
N ARG A 228 7.44 7.50 22.66
CA ARG A 228 8.41 6.69 23.40
C ARG A 228 8.01 5.22 23.46
N ARG A 229 6.73 4.93 23.68
CA ARG A 229 6.22 3.55 23.71
C ARG A 229 6.35 2.87 22.35
N VAL A 230 5.97 3.56 21.28
CA VAL A 230 6.12 3.08 19.90
C VAL A 230 7.59 2.79 19.59
N ALA A 231 8.50 3.70 19.97
CA ALA A 231 9.93 3.51 19.78
C ALA A 231 10.47 2.30 20.56
N ASP A 232 10.07 2.12 21.82
CA ASP A 232 10.46 0.96 22.65
C ASP A 232 9.96 -0.34 22.03
N ARG A 233 8.68 -0.42 21.66
CA ARG A 233 8.09 -1.59 21.02
C ARG A 233 8.79 -1.93 19.71
N ILE A 234 8.99 -0.96 18.82
CA ILE A 234 9.65 -1.20 17.53
C ILE A 234 11.09 -1.71 17.74
N THR A 235 11.88 -1.07 18.61
CA THR A 235 13.29 -1.47 18.82
C THR A 235 13.45 -2.81 19.55
N ARG A 236 12.45 -3.23 20.34
CA ARG A 236 12.47 -4.52 21.06
C ARG A 236 11.87 -5.68 20.26
N GLU A 237 10.76 -5.43 19.57
CA GLU A 237 9.97 -6.46 18.89
C GLU A 237 10.38 -6.66 17.41
N VAL A 238 11.07 -5.69 16.80
CA VAL A 238 11.49 -5.73 15.39
C VAL A 238 13.01 -5.91 15.28
N PRO A 239 13.49 -7.13 14.99
CA PRO A 239 14.92 -7.40 14.89
C PRO A 239 15.63 -6.49 13.88
N GLY A 240 16.80 -5.99 14.27
CA GLY A 240 17.65 -5.17 13.42
C GLY A 240 17.32 -3.67 13.42
N VAL A 241 16.18 -3.23 13.97
CA VAL A 241 15.88 -1.80 14.14
C VAL A 241 16.62 -1.25 15.34
N VAL A 242 17.31 -0.13 15.17
CA VAL A 242 18.10 0.51 16.23
C VAL A 242 17.77 2.00 16.41
N ARG A 243 16.96 2.55 15.52
CA ARG A 243 16.59 3.96 15.52
C ARG A 243 15.15 4.10 15.04
N VAL A 244 14.37 4.89 15.76
CA VAL A 244 12.99 5.23 15.41
C VAL A 244 12.86 6.75 15.38
N LEU A 245 12.22 7.26 14.34
CA LEU A 245 11.97 8.69 14.12
C LEU A 245 10.45 8.90 13.99
N TYR A 246 9.98 10.11 14.28
CA TYR A 246 8.61 10.53 14.00
C TYR A 246 8.64 11.70 13.01
N GLU A 247 7.88 11.60 11.91
CA GLU A 247 7.86 12.64 10.88
C GLU A 247 6.88 13.77 11.23
N VAL A 248 7.42 14.97 11.38
CA VAL A 248 6.66 16.18 11.75
C VAL A 248 6.47 17.16 10.57
N THR A 249 6.83 16.76 9.36
CA THR A 249 6.69 17.61 8.17
C THR A 249 5.30 17.43 7.56
N GLY A 250 4.54 18.52 7.37
CA GLY A 250 3.25 18.49 6.68
C GLY A 250 3.36 18.26 5.17
N LYS A 251 2.22 18.04 4.53
CA LYS A 251 2.03 18.05 3.08
C LYS A 251 1.22 19.29 2.71
N PRO A 252 1.77 20.25 1.94
CA PRO A 252 3.19 20.43 1.56
C PRO A 252 4.09 20.83 2.76
N PRO A 253 5.45 20.75 2.66
CA PRO A 253 6.25 20.49 1.45
C PRO A 253 6.53 19.01 1.17
N ALA A 254 6.27 18.11 2.13
CA ALA A 254 6.48 16.68 1.93
C ALA A 254 5.31 16.04 1.18
N THR A 255 5.42 14.73 0.91
CA THR A 255 4.26 13.89 0.59
C THR A 255 3.88 13.04 1.81
N ILE A 256 2.85 12.20 1.69
CA ILE A 256 2.49 11.30 2.79
C ILE A 256 3.42 10.09 2.84
N GLU A 257 3.76 9.49 1.69
CA GLU A 257 4.53 8.23 1.60
C GLU A 257 6.05 8.47 1.56
N TYR A 258 6.83 7.38 1.68
CA TYR A 258 8.30 7.38 1.75
C TYR A 258 8.89 6.54 0.61
N GLU A 259 9.33 7.18 -0.47
CA GLU A 259 9.77 6.48 -1.70
C GLU A 259 11.29 6.39 -1.86
#